data_AF-A0A922LDW3-F1
#
_entry.id   AF-A0A922LDW3-F1
#
_cell.length_a   1.000
_cell.length_b   1.000
_cell.length_c   1.000
_cell.angle_alpha   90.00
_cell.angle_beta   90.00
_cell.angle_gamma   90.00
#
_symmetry.space_group_name_H-M   'P 1'
#
loop_
_entity.id
_entity.type
_entity.pdbx_description
1 polymer ?
#
loop_
_entity_poly.entity_id
_entity_poly.type
_entity_poly.pdbx_seq_one_letter_code
_entity_poly.pdbx_strand_id
1 'polypeptide(L)'
;MDERNDKIQKNYRLIYIILFTSGRITSLSMNAGTSINPIRDLGPRITIALCELGLDAFKKDHYYFWIPIVAPYIGSIIGAIFYELLIGTYLNRKTVDKLQNTIEISQSRIFSSPSSLSSSMNSNVSTLTSSNDTTKHFYNK
;
A
#
# COMPACT_ATOMS: atom_id res chain seq x y z
N MET A 1 8.22 -1.05 -1.30
CA MET A 1 8.02 -2.08 -0.27
C MET A 1 6.84 -1.60 0.56
N ASP A 2 5.85 -2.45 0.79
CA ASP A 2 4.60 -2.07 1.49
C ASP A 2 4.87 -1.87 2.98
N GLU A 3 4.86 -0.62 3.42
CA GLU A 3 5.16 -0.25 4.81
C GLU A 3 4.29 -0.95 5.85
N ARG A 4 3.10 -1.42 5.47
CA ARG A 4 2.20 -2.19 6.35
C ARG A 4 2.74 -3.59 6.67
N ASN A 5 3.54 -4.15 5.77
CA ASN A 5 4.11 -5.49 5.87
C ASN A 5 5.59 -5.51 6.31
N ASP A 6 6.24 -4.34 6.34
CA ASP A 6 7.68 -4.23 6.42
C ASP A 6 8.18 -4.25 7.87
N LYS A 7 8.85 -5.32 8.29
CA LYS A 7 9.62 -5.35 9.56
C LYS A 7 11.11 -5.02 9.37
N ILE A 8 11.53 -4.77 8.13
CA ILE A 8 12.94 -4.64 7.76
C ILE A 8 13.40 -3.19 7.90
N GLN A 9 14.59 -2.97 8.48
CA GLN A 9 15.19 -1.65 8.57
C GLN A 9 15.49 -1.07 7.17
N LYS A 10 15.28 0.25 7.00
CA LYS A 10 15.32 0.93 5.68
C LYS A 10 16.63 0.69 4.91
N ASN A 11 17.75 0.54 5.61
CA ASN A 11 19.09 0.39 5.00
C ASN A 11 19.27 -0.93 4.23
N TYR A 12 18.53 -1.99 4.56
CA TYR A 12 18.66 -3.29 3.88
C TYR A 12 17.70 -3.49 2.71
N ARG A 13 16.78 -2.53 2.48
CA ARG A 13 15.78 -2.63 1.39
C ARG A 13 16.45 -2.81 0.02
N LEU A 14 17.54 -2.11 -0.22
CA LEU A 14 18.26 -2.18 -1.50
C LEU A 14 18.91 -3.55 -1.71
N ILE A 15 19.55 -4.09 -0.68
CA ILE A 15 20.21 -5.41 -0.72
C ILE A 15 19.19 -6.51 -1.07
N TYR A 16 17.98 -6.43 -0.50
CA TYR A 16 16.92 -7.39 -0.79
C TYR A 16 16.47 -7.34 -2.25
N ILE A 17 16.30 -6.13 -2.81
CA ILE A 17 15.93 -5.94 -4.22
C ILE A 17 17.02 -6.52 -5.14
N ILE A 18 18.30 -6.32 -4.80
CA ILE A 18 19.43 -6.85 -5.56
C ILE A 18 19.44 -8.38 -5.54
N LEU A 19 19.32 -8.99 -4.36
CA LEU A 19 19.30 -10.46 -4.20
C LEU A 19 18.11 -11.10 -4.90
N PHE A 20 16.93 -10.47 -4.81
CA PHE A 20 15.75 -10.92 -5.51
C PHE A 20 15.93 -10.86 -7.04
N THR A 21 16.50 -9.77 -7.53
CA THR A 21 16.75 -9.58 -8.97
C THR A 21 17.81 -10.56 -9.48
N SER A 22 18.88 -10.80 -8.73
CA SER A 22 19.93 -11.75 -9.12
C SER A 22 19.43 -13.20 -9.12
N GLY A 23 18.64 -13.62 -8.13
CA GLY A 23 18.03 -14.96 -8.10
C GLY A 23 17.06 -15.21 -9.27
N ARG A 24 16.31 -14.18 -9.67
CA ARG A 24 15.47 -14.23 -10.89
C ARG A 24 16.33 -14.47 -12.13
N ILE A 25 17.44 -13.73 -12.26
CA ILE A 25 18.34 -13.84 -13.40
C ILE A 25 18.95 -15.24 -13.47
N THR A 26 19.56 -15.74 -12.40
CA THR A 26 20.24 -17.05 -12.42
C THR A 26 19.27 -18.21 -12.68
N SER A 27 18.04 -18.13 -12.20
CA SER A 27 17.05 -19.20 -12.37
C SER A 27 16.33 -19.17 -13.73
N LEU A 28 16.08 -17.99 -14.32
CA LEU A 28 15.27 -17.88 -15.55
C LEU A 28 16.07 -17.47 -16.81
N SER A 29 17.35 -17.09 -16.68
CA SER A 29 18.14 -16.54 -17.80
C SER A 29 18.21 -17.46 -19.02
N MET A 30 18.27 -18.78 -18.83
CA MET A 30 18.42 -19.74 -19.93
C MET A 30 17.13 -20.01 -20.72
N ASN A 31 15.94 -19.80 -20.13
CA ASN A 31 14.68 -20.21 -20.74
C ASN A 31 14.04 -19.13 -21.61
N ALA A 32 13.96 -17.89 -21.12
CA ALA A 32 13.21 -16.82 -21.79
C ALA A 32 13.96 -15.50 -21.93
N GLY A 33 15.23 -15.46 -21.50
CA GLY A 33 15.93 -14.21 -21.28
C GLY A 33 15.31 -13.40 -20.12
N THR A 34 16.04 -12.43 -19.61
CA THR A 34 15.60 -11.62 -18.46
C THR A 34 14.79 -10.40 -18.90
N SER A 35 13.69 -10.64 -19.62
CA SER A 35 12.89 -9.60 -20.29
C SER A 35 11.81 -8.97 -19.40
N ILE A 36 12.21 -8.39 -18.26
CA ILE A 36 11.28 -7.69 -17.34
C ILE A 36 10.93 -6.27 -17.82
N ASN A 37 11.84 -5.64 -18.57
CA ASN A 37 11.71 -4.25 -18.98
C ASN A 37 11.57 -4.15 -20.50
N PRO A 38 10.42 -3.68 -21.02
CA PRO A 38 10.21 -3.52 -22.46
C PRO A 38 11.31 -2.70 -23.15
N ILE A 39 11.82 -1.65 -22.49
CA ILE A 39 12.88 -0.77 -23.03
C ILE A 39 14.21 -1.49 -23.16
N ARG A 40 14.49 -2.46 -22.28
CA ARG A 40 15.73 -3.25 -22.31
C ARG A 40 15.83 -4.09 -23.59
N ASP A 41 14.71 -4.61 -24.06
CA ASP A 41 14.65 -5.43 -25.27
C ASP A 41 14.36 -4.60 -26.54
N LEU A 42 13.56 -3.54 -26.42
CA LEU A 42 13.22 -2.65 -27.55
C LEU A 42 14.39 -1.76 -27.97
N GLY A 43 15.15 -1.20 -27.03
CA GLY A 43 16.23 -0.25 -27.32
C GLY A 43 17.28 -0.82 -28.28
N PRO A 44 17.93 -1.96 -27.94
CA PRO A 44 18.90 -2.60 -28.83
C PRO A 44 18.29 -3.04 -30.17
N ARG A 45 17.03 -3.49 -30.19
CA ARG A 45 16.34 -3.90 -31.43
C ARG A 45 16.10 -2.73 -32.38
N ILE A 46 15.73 -1.56 -31.86
CA ILE A 46 15.55 -0.35 -32.67
C ILE A 46 16.90 0.11 -33.22
N THR A 47 17.97 0.10 -32.42
CA THR A 47 19.32 0.45 -32.91
C THR A 47 19.78 -0.48 -34.03
N ILE A 48 19.56 -1.80 -33.89
CA ILE A 48 19.90 -2.78 -34.94
C ILE A 48 19.03 -2.58 -36.20
N ALA A 49 17.76 -2.25 -36.03
CA ALA A 49 16.86 -1.95 -37.14
C ALA A 49 17.25 -0.68 -37.90
N LEU A 50 17.79 0.33 -37.20
CA LEU A 50 18.25 1.59 -37.79
C LEU A 50 19.63 1.49 -38.44
N CYS A 51 20.51 0.60 -37.96
CA CYS A 51 21.90 0.53 -38.42
C CYS A 51 22.06 -0.21 -39.76
N GLU A 52 21.61 -1.47 -39.86
CA GLU A 52 21.82 -2.28 -41.07
C GLU A 52 20.73 -3.33 -41.33
N LEU A 53 20.04 -3.82 -40.31
CA LEU A 53 19.17 -5.00 -40.45
C LEU A 53 17.71 -4.65 -40.82
N GLY A 54 17.33 -3.37 -40.80
CA GLY A 54 15.96 -2.95 -41.09
C GLY A 54 14.91 -3.64 -40.21
N LEU A 55 13.72 -3.89 -40.76
CA LEU A 55 12.63 -4.56 -40.04
C LEU A 55 12.91 -6.04 -39.72
N ASP A 56 13.98 -6.63 -40.27
CA ASP A 56 14.32 -8.04 -40.00
C ASP A 56 14.77 -8.26 -38.55
N ALA A 57 15.20 -7.20 -37.85
CA ALA A 57 15.45 -7.21 -36.41
C ALA A 57 14.20 -7.58 -35.57
N PHE A 58 13.00 -7.38 -36.12
CA PHE A 58 11.72 -7.70 -35.48
C PHE A 58 11.12 -9.03 -35.96
N LYS A 59 11.57 -9.57 -37.10
CA LYS A 59 11.09 -10.87 -37.62
C LYS A 59 11.77 -12.09 -37.00
N LYS A 60 12.95 -11.90 -36.41
CA LYS A 60 13.71 -12.99 -35.78
C LYS A 60 12.89 -13.69 -34.68
N ASP A 61 12.91 -15.03 -34.69
CA ASP A 61 12.21 -15.92 -33.76
C ASP A 61 10.68 -15.73 -33.72
N HIS A 62 10.00 -15.86 -34.86
CA HIS A 62 8.53 -15.78 -34.96
C HIS A 62 7.92 -14.51 -34.33
N TYR A 63 8.54 -13.35 -34.59
CA TYR A 63 8.11 -12.08 -33.99
C TYR A 63 8.20 -12.05 -32.47
N TYR A 64 9.24 -12.63 -31.86
CA TYR A 64 9.41 -12.68 -30.40
C TYR A 64 9.38 -11.30 -29.69
N PHE A 65 9.55 -10.20 -30.42
CA PHE A 65 9.65 -8.83 -29.87
C PHE A 65 8.44 -8.41 -29.00
N TRP A 66 7.24 -8.95 -29.24
CA TRP A 66 6.05 -8.55 -28.49
C TRP A 66 5.95 -9.23 -27.12
N ILE A 67 6.58 -10.39 -26.92
CA ILE A 67 6.52 -11.15 -25.66
C ILE A 67 7.17 -10.37 -24.51
N PRO A 68 8.41 -9.83 -24.63
CA PRO A 68 9.02 -8.93 -23.65
C PRO A 68 8.24 -7.67 -23.32
N ILE A 69 7.32 -7.27 -24.20
CA ILE A 69 6.50 -6.07 -24.00
C ILE A 69 5.26 -6.45 -23.22
N VAL A 70 4.50 -7.43 -23.70
CA VAL A 70 3.16 -7.75 -23.19
C VAL A 70 3.22 -8.63 -21.93
N ALA A 71 4.14 -9.59 -21.86
CA ALA A 71 4.21 -10.53 -20.75
C ALA A 71 4.50 -9.87 -19.39
N PRO A 72 5.41 -8.88 -19.26
CA PRO A 72 5.64 -8.19 -18.00
C PRO A 72 4.43 -7.40 -17.49
N TYR A 73 3.65 -6.77 -18.39
CA TYR A 73 2.44 -6.04 -17.98
C TYR A 73 1.39 -6.99 -17.41
N ILE A 74 1.11 -8.08 -18.12
CA ILE A 74 0.14 -9.09 -17.67
C ILE A 74 0.61 -9.72 -16.36
N GLY A 75 1.88 -10.12 -16.28
CA GLY A 75 2.47 -10.68 -15.07
C GLY A 75 2.44 -9.71 -13.87
N SER A 76 2.67 -8.41 -14.10
CA SER A 76 2.60 -7.38 -13.06
C SER A 76 1.19 -7.19 -12.53
N ILE A 77 0.17 -7.16 -13.40
CA ILE A 77 -1.23 -7.00 -13.01
C ILE A 77 -1.67 -8.20 -12.17
N ILE A 78 -1.39 -9.43 -12.67
CA ILE A 78 -1.72 -10.66 -11.96
C ILE A 78 -1.00 -10.69 -10.60
N GLY A 79 0.30 -10.40 -10.58
CA GLY A 79 1.08 -10.37 -9.35
C GLY A 79 0.56 -9.37 -8.32
N ALA A 80 0.13 -8.17 -8.76
CA ALA A 80 -0.45 -7.16 -7.88
C ALA A 80 -1.79 -7.60 -7.29
N ILE A 81 -2.66 -8.22 -8.09
CA ILE A 81 -3.94 -8.76 -7.63
C ILE A 81 -3.71 -9.85 -6.58
N PHE A 82 -2.78 -10.78 -6.84
CA PHE A 82 -2.44 -11.84 -5.90
C PHE A 82 -1.88 -11.29 -4.59
N TYR A 83 -1.06 -10.23 -4.64
CA TYR A 83 -0.53 -9.57 -3.45
C TYR A 83 -1.65 -8.99 -2.59
N GLU A 84 -2.58 -8.25 -3.19
CA GLU A 84 -3.67 -7.63 -2.44
C GLU A 84 -4.63 -8.68 -1.86
N LEU A 85 -4.93 -9.74 -2.63
CA LEU A 85 -5.83 -10.80 -2.19
C LEU A 85 -5.27 -11.58 -0.98
N LEU A 86 -3.99 -11.96 -1.03
CA LEU A 86 -3.39 -12.84 -0.03
C LEU A 86 -2.80 -12.07 1.16
N ILE A 87 -2.10 -10.96 0.90
CA ILE A 87 -1.37 -10.21 1.92
C ILE A 87 -2.13 -8.95 2.33
N GLY A 88 -2.71 -8.22 1.37
CA GLY A 88 -3.46 -6.98 1.63
C GLY A 88 -4.63 -7.22 2.58
N THR A 89 -5.44 -8.25 2.33
CA THR A 89 -6.58 -8.63 3.19
C THR A 89 -6.16 -8.98 4.63
N TYR A 90 -5.07 -9.75 4.78
CA TYR A 90 -4.53 -10.15 6.08
C TYR A 90 -4.01 -8.96 6.89
N LEU A 91 -3.31 -8.02 6.24
CA LEU A 91 -2.78 -6.82 6.89
C LEU A 91 -3.89 -5.84 7.29
N ASN A 92 -4.91 -5.71 6.46
CA ASN A 92 -6.08 -4.89 6.76
C ASN A 92 -6.76 -5.38 8.05
N ARG A 93 -6.99 -6.69 8.16
CA ARG A 93 -7.59 -7.30 9.36
C ARG A 93 -6.79 -7.00 10.64
N LYS A 94 -5.47 -7.21 10.60
CA LYS A 94 -4.59 -6.88 11.74
C LYS A 94 -4.66 -5.41 12.16
N THR A 95 -4.81 -4.52 11.18
CA THR A 95 -4.90 -3.08 11.43
C THR A 95 -6.20 -2.76 12.15
N VAL A 96 -7.33 -3.32 11.69
CA VAL A 96 -8.65 -3.15 12.32
C VAL A 96 -8.67 -3.73 13.74
N ASP A 97 -8.16 -4.95 13.92
CA ASP A 97 -8.10 -5.61 15.24
C ASP A 97 -7.27 -4.76 16.24
N LYS A 98 -6.15 -4.16 15.79
CA LYS A 98 -5.32 -3.29 16.62
C LYS A 98 -6.02 -1.99 17.02
N LEU A 99 -6.78 -1.40 16.10
CA LEU A 99 -7.55 -0.18 16.36
C LEU A 99 -8.67 -0.44 17.37
N GLN A 100 -9.40 -1.54 17.24
CA GLN A 100 -10.46 -1.93 18.18
C GLN A 100 -9.92 -2.12 19.61
N ASN A 101 -8.83 -2.88 19.76
CA ASN A 101 -8.18 -3.06 21.06
C ASN A 101 -7.74 -1.73 21.68
N THR A 102 -7.21 -0.79 20.87
CA THR A 102 -6.77 0.52 21.37
C THR A 102 -7.95 1.37 21.84
N ILE A 103 -9.09 1.29 21.15
CA ILE A 103 -10.34 1.98 21.53
C ILE A 103 -10.88 1.41 22.85
N GLU A 104 -10.94 0.08 22.99
CA GLU A 104 -11.39 -0.59 24.22
C GLU A 104 -10.50 -0.24 25.43
N ILE A 105 -9.17 -0.22 25.24
CA ILE A 105 -8.21 0.21 26.28
C ILE A 105 -8.40 1.68 26.64
N SER A 106 -8.67 2.54 25.66
CA SER A 106 -8.89 3.98 25.91
C SER A 106 -10.18 4.22 26.68
N GLN A 107 -11.27 3.52 26.33
CA GLN A 107 -12.56 3.61 27.03
C GLN A 107 -12.47 3.06 28.46
N SER A 108 -11.79 1.92 28.66
CA SER A 108 -11.60 1.35 30.01
C SER A 108 -10.74 2.25 30.91
N ARG A 109 -9.70 2.92 30.37
CA ARG A 109 -8.92 3.92 31.13
C ARG A 109 -9.71 5.17 31.51
N ILE A 110 -10.64 5.61 30.66
CA ILE A 110 -11.55 6.71 30.97
C ILE A 110 -12.53 6.30 32.08
N PHE A 111 -13.06 5.07 32.02
CA PHE A 111 -13.98 4.55 33.04
C PHE A 111 -13.31 4.26 34.39
N SER A 112 -12.05 3.82 34.40
CA SER A 112 -11.27 3.61 35.63
C SER A 112 -10.69 4.89 36.25
N SER A 113 -10.81 6.03 35.55
CA SER A 113 -10.35 7.35 36.02
C SER A 113 -11.57 8.26 36.29
N PRO A 114 -12.33 8.04 37.39
CA PRO A 114 -13.54 8.81 37.65
C PRO A 114 -13.30 10.28 38.02
N SER A 115 -12.04 10.72 38.18
CA SER A 115 -11.71 12.08 38.63
C SER A 115 -11.91 13.18 37.58
N SER A 116 -12.12 12.86 36.30
CA SER A 116 -12.35 13.86 35.23
C SER A 116 -13.76 13.87 34.64
N LEU A 117 -14.57 12.84 34.91
CA LEU A 117 -15.97 12.81 34.44
C LEU A 117 -16.88 13.73 35.26
N SER A 118 -16.57 13.97 36.56
CA SER A 118 -17.37 14.87 37.40
C SER A 118 -17.14 16.35 37.10
N SER A 119 -15.98 16.74 36.55
CA SER A 119 -15.70 18.13 36.18
C SER A 119 -16.33 18.51 34.83
N SER A 120 -16.42 17.58 33.89
CA SER A 120 -17.05 17.81 32.58
C SER A 120 -18.58 17.70 32.60
N MET A 121 -19.17 16.85 33.44
CA MET A 121 -20.64 16.85 33.63
C MET A 121 -21.12 18.12 34.38
N ASN A 122 -20.32 18.68 35.28
CA ASN A 122 -20.70 19.92 35.98
C ASN A 122 -20.64 21.18 35.11
N SER A 123 -19.77 21.25 34.10
CA SER A 123 -19.73 22.41 33.17
C SER A 123 -20.94 22.45 32.23
N ASN A 124 -21.45 21.29 31.81
CA ASN A 124 -22.58 21.21 30.89
C ASN A 124 -23.93 21.40 31.62
N VAL A 125 -24.04 20.93 32.87
CA VAL A 125 -25.22 21.12 33.71
C VAL A 125 -25.36 22.59 34.17
N SER A 126 -24.26 23.25 34.54
CA SER A 126 -24.28 24.68 34.92
C SER A 126 -24.65 25.63 33.76
N THR A 127 -24.27 25.27 32.53
CA THR A 127 -24.67 26.03 31.33
C THR A 127 -26.16 25.85 31.01
N LEU A 128 -26.71 24.66 31.25
CA LEU A 128 -28.14 24.38 31.07
C LEU A 128 -29.01 25.01 32.17
N THR A 129 -28.56 25.05 33.43
CA THR A 129 -29.31 25.70 34.53
C THR A 129 -29.26 27.23 34.46
N SER A 130 -28.16 27.82 33.97
CA SER A 130 -28.07 29.28 33.74
C SER A 130 -28.98 29.76 32.60
N SER A 131 -29.25 28.91 31.59
CA SER A 131 -30.15 29.24 30.48
C SER A 131 -31.65 29.24 30.85
N ASN A 132 -32.04 28.53 31.92
CA ASN A 132 -33.44 28.41 32.35
C ASN A 132 -33.89 29.49 33.36
N ASP A 133 -32.96 30.23 33.97
CA ASP A 133 -33.29 31.30 34.94
C ASP A 133 -33.57 32.65 34.25
N THR A 134 -33.01 32.88 33.06
CA THR A 134 -33.27 34.11 32.28
C THR A 134 -34.65 34.11 31.62
N THR A 135 -35.24 32.95 31.36
CA THR A 135 -36.58 32.82 30.75
C THR A 135 -37.72 32.97 31.76
N LYS A 136 -37.51 32.72 33.06
CA LYS A 136 -38.52 32.98 34.10
C LYS A 136 -38.71 34.47 34.41
N HIS A 137 -37.70 35.30 34.17
CA HIS A 137 -37.79 36.74 34.41
C HIS A 137 -38.56 37.52 33.32
N PHE A 138 -38.83 36.88 32.17
CA PHE A 138 -39.58 37.46 31.05
C PHE A 138 -41.08 37.17 31.07
N TYR A 139 -41.57 36.27 31.93
CA TYR A 139 -42.98 35.86 31.97
C TYR A 139 -43.79 36.48 33.12
N ASN A 140 -43.22 37.47 33.83
CA ASN A 140 -43.89 38.17 34.92
C ASN A 140 -43.84 39.69 34.69
N LYS A 141 -44.52 40.15 33.63
CA LYS A 141 -44.99 41.52 33.46
C LYS A 141 -46.20 41.55 32.53
#